data_AF-A0A1G3KZA9-F1
#
_entry.id   AF-A0A1G3KZA9-F1
#
_cell.length_a   1.000
_cell.length_b   1.000
_cell.length_c   1.000
_cell.angle_alpha   90.00
_cell.angle_beta   90.00
_cell.angle_gamma   90.00
#
_symmetry.space_group_name_H-M   'P 1'
#
loop_
_entity.id
_entity.type
_entity.pdbx_description
1 polymer ?
#
loop_
_entity_poly.entity_id
_entity_poly.type
_entity_poly.pdbx_seq_one_letter_code
_entity_poly.pdbx_strand_id
1 'polypeptide(L)'
;MTIEKRIKIIGFLETTFINEAVEAMERKNGRRLSNEEKLEIQSNWYKYSSSFTRMWLNYLTDEKLLTVLSKKLSLEKNLRTFNELFGNKL
;
A
#
# COMPACT_ATOMS: atom_id res chain seq x y z
N MET A 1 11.50 -8.98 13.36
CA MET A 1 11.04 -9.51 12.06
C MET A 1 12.23 -9.68 11.13
N THR A 2 12.25 -10.63 10.18
CA THR A 2 13.35 -10.70 9.21
C THR A 2 13.33 -9.50 8.26
N ILE A 3 14.49 -9.07 7.76
CA ILE A 3 14.60 -7.94 6.82
C ILE A 3 13.76 -8.18 5.58
N GLU A 4 13.79 -9.40 5.04
CA GLU A 4 12.98 -9.77 3.87
C GLU A 4 11.47 -9.61 4.12
N LYS A 5 10.99 -10.12 5.26
CA LYS A 5 9.58 -10.00 5.66
C LYS A 5 9.19 -8.54 5.86
N ARG A 6 10.09 -7.73 6.43
CA ARG A 6 9.90 -6.28 6.61
C ARG A 6 9.75 -5.56 5.27
N ILE A 7 10.66 -5.78 4.33
CA ILE A 7 10.62 -5.15 2.99
C ILE A 7 9.32 -5.52 2.27
N LYS A 8 8.91 -6.79 2.35
CA LYS A 8 7.65 -7.29 1.80
C LYS A 8 6.42 -6.56 2.36
N ILE A 9 6.33 -6.40 3.68
CA ILE A 9 5.24 -5.66 4.33
C ILE A 9 5.25 -4.19 3.93
N ILE A 10 6.43 -3.56 3.88
CA ILE A 10 6.56 -2.16 3.46
C ILE A 10 6.05 -1.99 2.01
N GLY A 11 6.45 -2.86 1.10
CA GLY A 11 6.00 -2.79 -0.30
C GLY A 11 4.49 -2.99 -0.46
N PHE A 12 3.89 -3.89 0.34
CA PHE A 12 2.45 -4.08 0.37
C PHE A 12 1.72 -2.83 0.91
N LEU A 13 2.18 -2.27 2.02
CA LEU A 13 1.59 -1.08 2.63
C LEU A 13 1.69 0.13 1.72
N GLU A 14 2.84 0.34 1.11
CA GLU A 14 3.07 1.39 0.11
C GLU A 14 2.05 1.30 -1.03
N THR A 15 1.90 0.11 -1.63
CA THR A 15 0.91 -0.12 -2.70
C THR A 15 -0.52 0.09 -2.22
N THR A 16 -0.85 -0.38 -1.01
CA THR A 16 -2.18 -0.23 -0.42
C THR A 16 -2.56 1.24 -0.26
N PHE A 17 -1.65 2.07 0.26
CA PHE A 17 -1.89 3.50 0.41
C PHE A 17 -2.11 4.22 -0.92
N ILE A 18 -1.32 3.87 -1.94
CA ILE A 18 -1.47 4.44 -3.28
C ILE A 18 -2.86 4.11 -3.84
N ASN A 19 -3.29 2.86 -3.74
CA ASN A 19 -4.60 2.43 -4.23
C ASN A 19 -5.75 3.12 -3.49
N GLU A 20 -5.67 3.25 -2.16
CA GLU A 20 -6.67 3.99 -1.39
C GLU A 20 -6.73 5.47 -1.76
N ALA A 21 -5.58 6.10 -2.06
CA ALA A 21 -5.54 7.48 -2.52
C ALA A 21 -6.22 7.63 -3.89
N VAL A 22 -5.98 6.70 -4.82
CA VAL A 22 -6.65 6.64 -6.13
C VAL A 22 -8.16 6.49 -5.95
N GLU A 23 -8.62 5.58 -5.11
CA GLU A 23 -10.05 5.41 -4.81
C GLU A 23 -10.68 6.66 -4.17
N ALA A 24 -9.93 7.35 -3.30
CA ALA A 24 -10.39 8.61 -2.72
C ALA A 24 -10.53 9.70 -3.78
N MET A 25 -9.61 9.76 -4.76
CA MET A 25 -9.69 10.67 -5.90
C MET A 25 -10.89 10.34 -6.81
N GLU A 26 -11.12 9.07 -7.12
CA GLU A 26 -12.31 8.63 -7.89
C GLU A 26 -13.61 9.05 -7.20
N ARG A 27 -13.73 8.82 -5.89
CA ARG A 27 -14.90 9.24 -5.10
C ARG A 27 -15.09 10.74 -5.11
N LYS A 28 -14.01 11.52 -4.92
CA LYS A 28 -14.06 12.99 -4.94
C LYS A 28 -14.48 13.54 -6.29
N ASN A 29 -13.99 12.95 -7.38
CA ASN A 29 -14.26 13.40 -8.74
C ASN A 29 -15.60 12.88 -9.28
N GLY A 30 -16.28 11.98 -8.56
CA GLY A 30 -17.55 11.40 -8.96
C GLY A 30 -17.45 10.49 -10.19
N ARG A 31 -16.25 10.09 -10.60
CA ARG A 31 -16.01 9.21 -11.75
C ARG A 31 -14.89 8.23 -11.47
N ARG A 32 -14.96 7.08 -12.14
CA ARG A 32 -13.83 6.15 -12.19
C ARG A 32 -12.75 6.70 -13.11
N LEU A 33 -11.50 6.46 -12.72
CA LEU A 33 -10.33 6.78 -13.54
C LEU A 33 -10.10 5.64 -14.55
N SER A 34 -9.66 5.97 -15.75
CA SER A 34 -9.21 4.98 -16.73
C SER A 34 -7.94 4.28 -16.22
N ASN A 35 -7.59 3.15 -16.84
CA ASN A 35 -6.37 2.44 -16.47
C ASN A 35 -5.12 3.30 -16.74
N GLU A 36 -5.10 4.05 -17.84
CA GLU A 36 -4.02 4.97 -18.19
C GLU A 36 -3.86 6.07 -17.13
N GLU A 37 -4.97 6.67 -16.68
CA GLU A 37 -4.95 7.69 -15.62
C GLU A 37 -4.41 7.12 -14.29
N LYS A 38 -4.82 5.89 -13.95
CA LYS A 38 -4.32 5.21 -12.74
C LYS A 38 -2.82 4.94 -12.83
N LEU A 39 -2.34 4.47 -13.99
CA LEU A 39 -0.93 4.22 -14.23
C LEU A 39 -0.12 5.51 -14.18
N GLU A 40 -0.63 6.61 -14.75
CA GLU A 40 0.01 7.91 -14.69
C GLU A 40 0.12 8.42 -13.25
N ILE A 41 -0.96 8.32 -12.46
CA ILE A 41 -0.96 8.71 -11.05
C ILE A 41 0.01 7.85 -10.26
N GLN A 42 0.01 6.53 -10.45
CA GLN A 42 0.94 5.63 -9.77
C GLN A 42 2.40 5.96 -10.13
N SER A 43 2.71 6.15 -11.41
CA SER A 43 4.05 6.52 -11.88
C SER A 43 4.51 7.85 -11.28
N ASN A 44 3.64 8.87 -11.30
CA ASN A 44 3.92 10.16 -10.69
C ASN A 44 4.05 10.05 -9.16
N TRP A 45 3.25 9.22 -8.50
CA TRP A 45 3.40 8.95 -7.08
C TRP A 45 4.76 8.31 -6.79
N TYR A 46 5.20 7.35 -7.61
CA TYR A 46 6.54 6.78 -7.47
C TYR A 46 7.64 7.82 -7.69
N LYS A 47 7.43 8.77 -8.59
CA LYS A 47 8.39 9.84 -8.85
C LYS A 47 8.48 10.88 -7.73
N TYR A 48 7.37 11.20 -7.04
CA TYR A 48 7.30 12.35 -6.12
C TYR A 48 7.04 12.01 -4.65
N SER A 49 6.38 10.88 -4.35
CA SER A 49 5.85 10.57 -3.01
C SER A 49 6.11 9.14 -2.50
N SER A 50 6.62 8.23 -3.34
CA SER A 50 7.09 6.90 -2.88
C SER A 50 8.25 7.05 -1.91
N SER A 51 9.17 7.97 -2.20
CA SER A 51 10.29 8.30 -1.31
C SER A 51 9.78 8.70 0.07
N PHE A 52 8.72 9.52 0.19
CA PHE A 52 8.15 9.88 1.49
C PHE A 52 7.42 8.71 2.18
N THR A 53 6.54 8.01 1.47
CA THR A 53 5.73 6.92 2.05
C THR A 53 6.62 5.77 2.51
N ARG A 54 7.55 5.35 1.64
CA ARG A 54 8.53 4.30 1.94
C ARG A 54 9.52 4.73 3.01
N MET A 55 9.98 5.97 3.01
CA MET A 55 10.83 6.51 4.07
C MET A 55 10.10 6.46 5.42
N TRP A 56 8.87 6.97 5.49
CA TRP A 56 8.07 6.92 6.72
C TRP A 56 7.87 5.49 7.23
N LEU A 57 7.50 4.56 6.33
CA LEU A 57 7.36 3.13 6.66
C LEU A 57 8.66 2.51 7.14
N ASN A 58 9.80 2.87 6.54
CA ASN A 58 11.12 2.41 6.96
C ASN A 58 11.51 2.90 8.36
N TYR A 59 11.07 4.11 8.76
CA TYR A 59 11.32 4.67 10.09
C TYR A 59 10.48 4.03 11.21
N LEU A 60 9.42 3.30 10.89
CA LEU A 60 8.58 2.65 11.90
C LEU A 60 9.29 1.48 12.58
N THR A 61 9.10 1.30 13.88
CA THR A 61 9.47 0.04 14.54
C THR A 61 8.68 -1.12 13.95
N ASP A 62 9.18 -2.36 14.09
CA ASP A 62 8.47 -3.56 13.65
C ASP A 62 7.04 -3.62 14.22
N GLU A 63 6.86 -3.31 15.50
CA GLU A 63 5.56 -3.28 16.17
C GLU A 63 4.58 -2.28 15.54
N LYS A 64 5.04 -1.05 15.27
CA LYS A 64 4.22 -0.02 14.62
C LYS A 64 3.86 -0.43 13.19
N LEU A 65 4.80 -1.02 12.46
CA LEU A 65 4.57 -1.48 11.10
C LEU A 65 3.52 -2.61 11.07
N LEU A 66 3.60 -3.56 12.00
CA LEU A 66 2.59 -4.63 12.15
C LEU A 66 1.22 -4.09 12.58
N THR A 67 1.20 -3.05 13.42
CA THR A 67 -0.06 -2.37 13.79
C THR A 67 -0.72 -1.72 12.58
N VAL A 68 0.05 -1.04 11.74
CA VAL A 68 -0.46 -0.43 10.50
C VAL A 68 -0.94 -1.52 9.53
N LEU A 69 -0.16 -2.60 9.37
CA LEU A 69 -0.56 -3.75 8.56
C LEU A 69 -1.87 -4.35 9.04
N SER A 70 -2.01 -4.65 10.33
CA SER A 70 -3.24 -5.21 10.91
C SER A 70 -4.45 -4.31 10.64
N LYS A 71 -4.31 -2.99 10.82
CA LYS A 71 -5.37 -2.03 10.46
C LYS A 71 -5.74 -2.09 8.99
N LYS A 72 -4.77 -2.22 8.08
CA LYS A 72 -5.05 -2.34 6.65
C LYS A 72 -5.68 -3.67 6.26
N LEU A 73 -5.28 -4.77 6.89
CA LEU A 73 -5.85 -6.10 6.65
C LEU A 73 -7.25 -6.27 7.24
N SER A 74 -7.70 -5.36 8.12
CA SER A 74 -9.11 -5.35 8.57
C SER A 74 -10.11 -5.10 7.44
N LEU A 75 -9.66 -4.54 6.31
CA LEU A 75 -10.44 -4.43 5.09
C LEU A 75 -10.30 -5.72 4.27
N GLU A 76 -11.42 -6.41 4.02
CA GLU A 76 -11.45 -7.72 3.34
C GLU A 76 -10.71 -7.74 2.00
N LYS A 77 -10.85 -6.67 1.20
CA LYS A 77 -10.14 -6.53 -0.09
C LYS A 77 -8.62 -6.59 0.08
N ASN A 78 -8.08 -5.95 1.13
CA ASN A 78 -6.65 -5.90 1.41
C ASN A 78 -6.18 -7.25 1.94
N LEU A 79 -6.98 -7.93 2.78
CA LEU A 79 -6.70 -9.27 3.27
C LEU A 79 -6.56 -10.28 2.13
N ARG A 80 -7.48 -10.23 1.16
CA ARG A 80 -7.43 -11.11 -0.01
C ARG A 80 -6.15 -10.88 -0.83
N THR A 81 -5.86 -9.63 -1.20
CA THR A 81 -4.63 -9.30 -1.95
C THR A 81 -3.37 -9.70 -1.19
N PHE A 82 -3.35 -9.49 0.12
CA PHE A 82 -2.24 -9.89 0.97
C PHE A 82 -2.03 -11.42 0.96
N ASN A 83 -3.09 -12.20 1.13
CA ASN A 83 -3.01 -13.66 1.10
C ASN A 83 -2.57 -14.20 -0.27
N GLU A 84 -3.00 -13.56 -1.37
CA GLU A 84 -2.55 -13.91 -2.73
C GLU A 84 -1.04 -13.66 -2.94
N LEU A 85 -0.51 -12.57 -2.36
CA LEU A 85 0.90 -12.18 -2.52
C LEU A 85 1.87 -12.91 -1.57
N PHE A 86 1.41 -13.25 -0.35
CA PHE A 86 2.27 -13.80 0.69
C PHE A 86 1.98 -15.28 0.99
N GLY A 87 0.86 -15.82 0.50
CA GLY A 87 0.38 -17.17 0.81
C GLY A 87 0.07 -17.37 2.29
N ASN A 88 -0.35 -18.60 2.66
CA ASN A 88 -0.50 -19.00 4.08
C ASN A 88 0.84 -19.13 4.83
N LYS A 89 1.95 -18.67 4.25
CA LYS A 89 3.28 -18.72 4.87
C LYS A 89 3.67 -17.33 5.34
N LEU A 90 3.31 -17.04 6.59
CA LEU A 90 3.88 -15.95 7.38
C LEU A 90 4.62 -16.46 8.60
#